data_AF-A0A6G6GQH0-F1
#
_entry.id   AF-A0A6G6GQH0-F1
#
_cell.length_a   1.000
_cell.length_b   1.000
_cell.length_c   1.000
_cell.angle_alpha   90.00
_cell.angle_beta   90.00
_cell.angle_gamma   90.00
#
_symmetry.space_group_name_H-M   'P 1'
#
loop_
_entity.id
_entity.type
_entity.pdbx_description
1 polymer ?
#
loop_
_entity_poly.entity_id
_entity_poly.type
_entity_poly.pdbx_seq_one_letter_code
_entity_poly.pdbx_strand_id
1 'polypeptide(L)'
;MIQSLRSNKSLLRRKGMYDKERRFLNTKKDALAFQQGKIEVEKVTEAQLIQIRKKITKQRQKELLLTAIIAVVLVAIVVFFGVKFANSEAKVKTDLKIEQETEAYNQYLYFIVDGDSWFEKRKWHNAMFQYRKALELYPNDYDAMFRLTMAISYKCEETGKDCELGSAYYKKLEAFNPTDPLLEPIALRLQRLL
;
A
#
# COMPACT_ATOMS: atom_id res chain seq x y z
N MET A 1 -64.70 8.41 -11.74
CA MET A 1 -63.93 7.88 -10.59
C MET A 1 -62.98 8.94 -9.97
N ILE A 2 -63.32 10.24 -10.00
CA ILE A 2 -62.50 11.35 -9.46
C ILE A 2 -63.21 12.08 -8.29
N GLN A 3 -64.54 11.93 -8.18
CA GLN A 3 -65.33 12.58 -7.13
C GLN A 3 -65.17 11.93 -5.74
N SER A 4 -64.98 10.62 -5.66
CA SER A 4 -64.73 9.91 -4.38
C SER A 4 -63.39 10.29 -3.76
N LEU A 5 -62.34 10.46 -4.58
CA LEU A 5 -61.02 10.88 -4.13
C LEU A 5 -61.01 12.35 -3.67
N ARG A 6 -61.78 13.24 -4.30
CA ARG A 6 -61.94 14.63 -3.83
C ARG A 6 -62.72 14.74 -2.52
N SER A 7 -63.77 13.94 -2.35
CA SER A 7 -64.60 13.95 -1.14
C SER A 7 -63.83 13.39 0.08
N ASN A 8 -62.95 12.41 -0.12
CA ASN A 8 -62.06 11.93 0.94
C ASN A 8 -60.94 12.91 1.29
N LYS A 9 -60.52 13.78 0.36
CA LYS A 9 -59.46 14.78 0.60
C LYS A 9 -59.91 15.91 1.54
N SER A 10 -61.21 16.23 1.60
CA SER A 10 -61.76 17.18 2.57
C SER A 10 -61.91 16.61 3.99
N LEU A 11 -61.90 15.28 4.13
CA LEU A 11 -61.97 14.59 5.42
C LEU A 11 -60.59 14.38 6.06
N LEU A 12 -59.51 14.50 5.27
CA LEU A 12 -58.15 14.47 5.79
C LEU A 12 -57.83 15.81 6.47
N ARG A 13 -57.78 15.80 7.80
CA ARG A 13 -57.31 16.93 8.61
C ARG A 13 -55.92 17.34 8.12
N ARG A 14 -55.80 18.50 7.46
CA ARG A 14 -54.49 19.08 7.09
C ARG A 14 -53.72 19.40 8.37
N LYS A 15 -52.92 18.47 8.85
CA LYS A 15 -51.81 18.76 9.74
C LYS A 15 -50.68 19.26 8.84
N GLY A 16 -50.48 20.57 8.78
CA GLY A 16 -49.20 21.08 8.29
C GLY A 16 -48.11 20.49 9.18
N MET A 17 -47.01 19.96 8.59
CA MET A 17 -45.88 19.43 9.37
C MET A 17 -45.32 20.46 10.36
N TYR A 18 -45.65 21.75 10.17
CA TYR A 18 -45.26 22.88 11.00
C TYR A 18 -46.44 23.78 11.38
N ASP A 19 -47.63 23.22 11.63
CA ASP A 19 -48.52 23.96 12.52
C ASP A 19 -47.87 23.94 13.90
N LYS A 20 -47.33 25.10 14.32
CA LYS A 20 -46.93 25.34 15.70
C LYS A 20 -48.19 25.13 16.53
N GLU A 21 -48.43 23.90 16.98
CA GLU A 21 -49.38 23.59 18.03
C GLU A 21 -48.87 24.33 19.27
N ARG A 22 -49.19 25.62 19.38
CA ARG A 22 -49.11 26.39 20.63
C ARG A 22 -50.13 25.85 21.64
N ARG A 23 -50.65 24.63 21.46
CA ARG A 23 -51.43 23.91 22.45
C ARG A 23 -50.64 23.78 23.74
N PHE A 24 -49.33 23.51 23.70
CA PHE A 24 -48.49 23.50 24.92
C PHE A 24 -48.32 24.88 25.58
N LEU A 25 -48.42 25.98 24.82
CA LEU A 25 -48.39 27.34 25.36
C LEU A 25 -49.77 27.78 25.88
N ASN A 26 -50.86 27.26 25.31
CA ASN A 26 -52.23 27.54 25.73
C ASN A 26 -52.76 26.55 26.78
N THR A 27 -52.16 25.36 26.94
CA THR A 27 -52.53 24.42 28.03
C THR A 27 -52.24 25.04 29.38
N LYS A 28 -51.24 25.93 29.48
CA LYS A 28 -50.97 26.61 30.74
C LYS A 28 -52.10 27.53 31.19
N LYS A 29 -52.91 28.12 30.30
CA LYS A 29 -54.04 28.95 30.77
C LYS A 29 -55.23 28.11 31.25
N ASP A 30 -55.54 27.02 30.55
CA ASP A 30 -56.72 26.21 30.85
C ASP A 30 -56.44 25.11 31.90
N ALA A 31 -55.23 24.56 31.95
CA ALA A 31 -54.82 23.59 32.98
C ALA A 31 -54.51 24.24 34.33
N LEU A 32 -54.27 25.56 34.39
CA LEU A 32 -54.15 26.30 35.65
C LEU A 32 -55.52 26.68 36.25
N ALA A 33 -56.60 26.58 35.48
CA ALA A 33 -57.96 26.75 36.00
C ALA A 33 -58.53 25.46 36.61
N PHE A 34 -58.01 24.29 36.23
CA PHE A 34 -58.50 22.98 36.66
C PHE A 34 -57.67 22.41 37.83
N GLN A 35 -57.69 23.12 38.96
CA GLN A 35 -57.61 22.61 40.34
C GLN A 35 -57.14 23.75 41.24
N GLN A 36 -58.08 24.37 41.95
CA GLN A 36 -57.81 25.12 43.18
C GLN A 36 -57.38 24.16 44.33
N GLY A 37 -56.77 23.03 44.01
CA GLY A 37 -55.89 22.35 44.96
C GLY A 37 -54.61 23.16 44.95
N LYS A 38 -54.34 23.91 46.02
CA LYS A 38 -53.00 24.42 46.28
C LYS A 38 -52.08 23.20 46.21
N ILE A 39 -51.35 23.04 45.11
CA ILE A 39 -50.18 22.16 45.12
C ILE A 39 -49.23 22.92 46.05
N GLU A 40 -49.29 22.57 47.33
CA GLU A 40 -48.21 22.87 48.26
C GLU A 40 -47.02 22.08 47.74
N VAL A 41 -46.33 22.66 46.77
CA VAL A 41 -45.01 22.20 46.37
C VAL A 41 -44.17 22.48 47.60
N GLU A 42 -43.94 21.44 48.41
CA GLU A 42 -43.00 21.52 49.51
C GLU A 42 -41.73 22.11 48.93
N LYS A 43 -41.39 23.33 49.34
CA LYS A 43 -40.21 24.04 48.87
C LYS A 43 -39.04 23.17 49.30
N VAL A 44 -38.53 22.41 48.34
CA VAL A 44 -37.39 21.52 48.49
C VAL A 44 -36.36 22.25 49.33
N THR A 45 -36.09 21.72 50.51
CA THR A 45 -35.18 22.36 51.47
C THR A 45 -33.82 22.56 50.80
N GLU A 46 -33.08 23.61 51.17
CA GLU A 46 -31.78 23.90 50.57
C GLU A 46 -30.85 22.68 50.62
N ALA A 47 -30.96 21.87 51.68
CA ALA A 47 -30.29 20.59 51.83
C ALA A 47 -30.68 19.55 50.75
N GLN A 48 -31.97 19.41 50.41
CA GLN A 48 -32.43 18.50 49.36
C GLN A 48 -31.99 18.97 47.96
N LEU A 49 -31.95 20.29 47.70
CA LEU A 49 -31.41 20.85 46.47
C LEU A 49 -29.91 20.52 46.28
N ILE A 50 -29.12 20.59 47.37
CA ILE A 50 -27.71 20.21 47.36
C ILE A 50 -27.55 18.71 47.08
N GLN A 51 -28.41 17.86 47.67
CA GLN A 51 -28.39 16.42 47.39
C GLN A 51 -28.73 16.09 45.93
N ILE A 52 -29.73 16.76 45.36
CA ILE A 52 -30.10 16.61 43.95
C ILE A 52 -28.94 17.06 43.05
N ARG A 53 -28.35 18.24 43.31
CA ARG A 53 -27.18 18.74 42.56
C ARG A 53 -26.01 17.77 42.62
N LYS A 54 -25.67 17.24 43.81
CA LYS A 54 -24.60 16.23 43.99
C LYS A 54 -24.89 14.94 43.21
N LYS A 55 -26.14 14.47 43.19
CA LYS A 55 -26.53 13.28 42.40
C LYS A 55 -26.37 13.54 40.90
N ILE A 56 -26.85 14.67 40.40
CA ILE A 56 -26.76 15.04 38.97
C ILE A 56 -25.31 15.21 38.52
N THR A 57 -24.47 15.90 39.30
CA THR A 57 -23.05 16.09 38.94
C THR A 57 -22.29 14.77 38.91
N LYS A 58 -22.51 13.90 39.90
CA LYS A 58 -21.90 12.56 39.95
C LYS A 58 -22.36 11.67 38.80
N GLN A 59 -23.62 11.78 38.39
CA GLN A 59 -24.18 11.02 37.27
C GLN A 59 -23.61 11.51 35.93
N ARG A 60 -23.53 12.83 35.71
CA ARG A 60 -22.89 13.42 34.52
C ARG A 60 -21.42 13.06 34.40
N GLN A 61 -20.67 13.04 35.51
CA GLN A 61 -19.26 12.63 35.50
C GLN A 61 -19.08 11.17 35.05
N LYS A 62 -19.98 10.26 35.48
CA LYS A 62 -19.95 8.86 35.04
C LYS A 62 -20.27 8.71 33.55
N GLU A 63 -21.29 9.42 33.05
CA GLU A 63 -21.64 9.40 31.63
C GLU A 63 -20.47 9.93 30.78
N LEU A 64 -19.85 11.03 31.19
CA LEU A 64 -18.72 11.64 30.49
C LEU A 64 -17.47 10.73 30.50
N LEU A 65 -17.20 10.04 31.61
CA LEU A 65 -16.17 9.01 31.68
C LEU A 65 -16.47 7.85 30.73
N LEU A 66 -17.70 7.35 30.71
CA LEU A 66 -18.10 6.25 29.83
C LEU A 66 -17.93 6.62 28.35
N THR A 67 -18.37 7.82 27.96
CA THR A 67 -18.17 8.31 26.57
C THR A 67 -16.69 8.47 26.22
N ALA A 68 -15.86 8.94 27.15
CA ALA A 68 -14.43 9.08 26.94
C ALA A 68 -13.75 7.71 26.74
N ILE A 69 -14.12 6.71 27.55
CA ILE A 69 -13.61 5.33 27.41
C ILE A 69 -13.98 4.76 26.04
N ILE A 70 -15.24 4.90 25.61
CA ILE A 70 -15.69 4.42 24.29
C ILE A 70 -14.90 5.10 23.17
N ALA A 71 -14.68 6.41 23.25
CA ALA A 71 -13.91 7.15 22.26
C ALA A 71 -12.45 6.65 22.19
N VAL A 72 -11.80 6.41 23.33
CA VAL A 72 -10.44 5.86 23.39
C VAL A 72 -10.37 4.47 22.75
N VAL A 73 -11.35 3.61 23.01
CA VAL A 73 -11.42 2.27 22.40
C VAL A 73 -11.59 2.37 20.88
N LEU A 74 -12.46 3.27 20.39
CA LEU A 74 -12.63 3.47 18.94
C LEU A 74 -11.35 3.97 18.28
N VAL A 75 -10.64 4.92 18.90
CA VAL A 75 -9.34 5.40 18.38
C VAL A 75 -8.32 4.26 18.35
N ALA A 76 -8.24 3.45 19.40
CA ALA A 76 -7.32 2.30 19.45
C ALA A 76 -7.61 1.28 18.33
N ILE A 77 -8.89 1.03 18.04
CA ILE A 77 -9.32 0.16 16.93
C ILE A 77 -8.87 0.75 15.59
N VAL A 78 -9.12 2.04 15.34
CA VAL A 78 -8.73 2.70 14.10
C VAL A 78 -7.21 2.68 13.91
N VAL A 79 -6.43 2.94 14.97
CA VAL A 79 -4.97 2.86 14.93
C VAL A 79 -4.49 1.44 14.66
N PHE A 80 -5.06 0.43 15.34
CA PHE A 80 -4.70 -0.97 15.15
C PHE A 80 -4.91 -1.43 13.70
N PHE A 81 -6.10 -1.16 13.14
CA PHE A 81 -6.42 -1.52 11.76
C PHE A 81 -5.63 -0.67 10.75
N GLY A 82 -5.43 0.62 11.01
CA GLY A 82 -4.64 1.50 10.17
C GLY A 82 -3.18 1.03 10.01
N VAL A 83 -2.54 0.62 11.11
CA VAL A 83 -1.17 0.07 11.08
C VAL A 83 -1.13 -1.25 10.31
N LYS A 84 -2.11 -2.15 10.53
CA LYS A 84 -2.18 -3.43 9.79
C LYS A 84 -2.36 -3.22 8.29
N PHE A 85 -3.20 -2.26 7.89
CA PHE A 85 -3.46 -1.93 6.50
C PHE A 85 -2.23 -1.34 5.81
N ALA A 86 -1.56 -0.36 6.43
CA ALA A 86 -0.33 0.24 5.90
C ALA A 86 0.79 -0.80 5.72
N ASN A 87 0.95 -1.70 6.71
CA ASN A 87 1.94 -2.77 6.63
C ASN A 87 1.60 -3.81 5.54
N SER A 88 0.32 -4.02 5.23
CA SER A 88 -0.09 -4.96 4.19
C SER A 88 0.29 -4.48 2.79
N GLU A 89 0.12 -3.20 2.50
CA GLU A 89 0.52 -2.62 1.20
C GLU A 89 2.05 -2.62 1.03
N ALA A 90 2.79 -2.33 2.10
CA ALA A 90 4.24 -2.38 2.08
C ALA A 90 4.75 -3.79 1.78
N LYS A 91 4.16 -4.80 2.43
CA LYS A 91 4.51 -6.21 2.24
C LYS A 91 4.22 -6.69 0.81
N VAL A 92 3.06 -6.35 0.25
CA VAL A 92 2.72 -6.73 -1.14
C VAL A 92 3.73 -6.15 -2.13
N LYS A 93 4.15 -4.89 -1.96
CA LYS A 93 5.17 -4.26 -2.81
C LYS A 93 6.55 -4.90 -2.66
N THR A 94 6.93 -5.33 -1.46
CA THR A 94 8.20 -6.05 -1.26
C THR A 94 8.15 -7.44 -1.88
N ASP A 95 7.04 -8.18 -1.68
CA ASP A 95 6.88 -9.53 -2.23
C ASP A 95 6.90 -9.50 -3.76
N LEU A 96 6.21 -8.53 -4.39
CA LEU A 96 6.25 -8.30 -5.84
C LEU A 96 7.67 -7.97 -6.36
N LYS A 97 8.43 -7.14 -5.65
CA LYS A 97 9.81 -6.82 -6.04
C LYS A 97 10.72 -8.03 -5.92
N ILE A 98 10.59 -8.80 -4.84
CA ILE A 98 11.35 -10.03 -4.63
C ILE A 98 11.02 -11.03 -5.76
N GLU A 99 9.75 -11.19 -6.10
CA GLU A 99 9.31 -12.09 -7.17
C GLU A 99 9.87 -11.66 -8.53
N GLN A 100 9.79 -10.36 -8.86
CA GLN A 100 10.38 -9.81 -10.08
C GLN A 100 11.90 -9.98 -10.14
N GLU A 101 12.60 -9.75 -9.04
CA GLU A 101 14.05 -9.92 -8.94
C GLU A 101 14.45 -11.40 -9.06
N THR A 102 13.69 -12.32 -8.45
CA THR A 102 13.91 -13.77 -8.63
C THR A 102 13.67 -14.22 -10.06
N GLU A 103 12.66 -13.70 -10.74
CA GLU A 103 12.39 -14.04 -12.14
C GLU A 103 13.49 -13.52 -13.06
N ALA A 104 13.92 -12.26 -12.87
CA ALA A 104 15.06 -11.71 -13.60
C ALA A 104 16.33 -12.53 -13.37
N TYR A 105 16.56 -12.98 -12.13
CA TYR A 105 17.71 -13.82 -11.81
C TYR A 105 17.63 -15.21 -12.47
N ASN A 106 16.46 -15.83 -12.49
CA ASN A 106 16.25 -17.11 -13.17
C ASN A 106 16.49 -17.00 -14.68
N GLN A 107 16.01 -15.91 -15.30
CA GLN A 107 16.26 -15.64 -16.72
C GLN A 107 17.75 -15.39 -16.99
N TYR A 108 18.43 -14.66 -16.11
CA TYR A 108 19.88 -14.48 -16.19
C TYR A 108 20.61 -15.83 -16.15
N LEU A 109 20.29 -16.69 -15.19
CA LEU A 109 20.90 -18.02 -15.08
C LEU A 109 20.65 -18.87 -16.32
N TYR A 110 19.43 -18.82 -16.86
CA TYR A 110 19.11 -19.50 -18.11
C TYR A 110 20.03 -19.05 -19.25
N PHE A 111 20.22 -17.74 -19.43
CA PHE A 111 21.10 -17.20 -20.47
C PHE A 111 22.58 -17.56 -20.27
N ILE A 112 23.05 -17.59 -19.01
CA ILE A 112 24.41 -18.05 -18.71
C ILE A 112 24.59 -19.52 -19.12
N VAL A 113 23.68 -20.40 -18.68
CA VAL A 113 23.77 -21.85 -18.94
C VAL A 113 23.62 -22.17 -20.43
N ASP A 114 22.68 -21.54 -21.13
CA ASP A 114 22.53 -21.75 -22.57
C ASP A 114 23.73 -21.19 -23.35
N GLY A 115 24.24 -20.02 -22.94
CA GLY A 115 25.46 -19.43 -23.48
C GLY A 115 26.67 -20.36 -23.35
N ASP A 116 26.85 -20.96 -22.17
CA ASP A 116 27.90 -21.95 -21.90
C ASP A 116 27.75 -23.19 -22.80
N SER A 117 26.51 -23.69 -22.98
CA SER A 117 26.26 -24.81 -23.88
C SER A 117 26.65 -24.50 -25.32
N TRP A 118 26.37 -23.29 -25.81
CA TRP A 118 26.79 -22.85 -27.14
C TRP A 118 28.30 -22.65 -27.23
N PHE A 119 28.92 -22.17 -26.16
CA PHE A 119 30.35 -21.96 -26.06
C PHE A 119 31.11 -23.28 -26.17
N GLU A 120 30.69 -24.31 -25.42
CA GLU A 120 31.27 -25.66 -25.51
C GLU A 120 31.18 -26.26 -26.92
N LYS A 121 30.09 -25.95 -27.64
CA LYS A 121 29.88 -26.35 -29.05
C LYS A 121 30.66 -25.50 -30.05
N ARG A 122 31.48 -24.55 -29.60
CA ARG A 122 32.21 -23.56 -30.42
C ARG A 122 31.31 -22.70 -31.29
N LYS A 123 30.05 -22.53 -30.89
CA LYS A 123 29.07 -21.67 -31.60
C LYS A 123 29.13 -20.27 -31.04
N TRP A 124 30.22 -19.57 -31.32
CA TRP A 124 30.56 -18.29 -30.69
C TRP A 124 29.48 -17.22 -30.82
N HIS A 125 28.84 -17.10 -31.99
CA HIS A 125 27.76 -16.13 -32.19
C HIS A 125 26.56 -16.38 -31.26
N ASN A 126 26.18 -17.66 -31.07
CA ASN A 126 25.07 -18.02 -30.20
C ASN A 126 25.45 -17.78 -28.73
N ALA A 127 26.66 -18.18 -28.33
CA ALA A 127 27.16 -17.93 -26.98
C ALA A 127 27.18 -16.42 -26.66
N MET A 128 27.74 -15.61 -27.56
CA MET A 128 27.76 -14.15 -27.44
C MET A 128 26.35 -13.56 -27.34
N PHE A 129 25.39 -14.09 -28.11
CA PHE A 129 24.00 -13.64 -28.05
C PHE A 129 23.40 -13.88 -26.66
N GLN A 130 23.57 -15.08 -26.10
CA GLN A 130 23.01 -15.40 -24.78
C GLN A 130 23.69 -14.59 -23.66
N TYR A 131 25.01 -14.45 -23.66
CA TYR A 131 25.68 -13.64 -22.63
C TYR A 131 25.30 -12.15 -22.71
N ARG A 132 25.00 -11.63 -23.90
CA ARG A 132 24.44 -10.28 -24.04
C ARG A 132 23.04 -10.19 -23.43
N LYS A 133 22.20 -11.22 -23.56
CA LYS A 133 20.91 -11.30 -22.88
C LYS A 133 21.04 -11.34 -21.36
N ALA A 134 22.03 -12.05 -20.83
CA ALA A 134 22.35 -12.00 -19.39
C ALA A 134 22.73 -10.58 -18.95
N LEU A 135 23.54 -9.87 -19.74
CA LEU A 135 23.95 -8.48 -19.46
C LEU A 135 22.83 -7.44 -19.68
N GLU A 136 21.80 -7.73 -20.48
CA GLU A 136 20.61 -6.88 -20.54
C GLU A 136 19.86 -6.87 -19.19
N LEU A 137 19.88 -7.99 -18.46
CA LEU A 137 19.28 -8.13 -17.13
C LEU A 137 20.18 -7.57 -16.02
N TYR A 138 21.49 -7.86 -16.10
CA TYR A 138 22.49 -7.40 -15.13
C TYR A 138 23.69 -6.74 -15.83
N PRO A 139 23.61 -5.43 -16.17
CA PRO A 139 24.60 -4.76 -17.03
C PRO A 139 26.02 -4.68 -16.48
N ASN A 140 26.20 -4.78 -15.17
CA ASN A 140 27.48 -4.67 -14.48
C ASN A 140 27.96 -6.01 -13.91
N ASP A 141 27.36 -7.12 -14.36
CA ASP A 141 27.77 -8.44 -13.90
C ASP A 141 29.12 -8.84 -14.50
N TYR A 142 30.10 -9.07 -13.63
CA TYR A 142 31.46 -9.39 -14.03
C TYR A 142 31.52 -10.75 -14.75
N ASP A 143 30.82 -11.76 -14.25
CA ASP A 143 30.88 -13.13 -14.80
C ASP A 143 30.31 -13.19 -16.21
N ALA A 144 29.13 -12.60 -16.44
CA ALA A 144 28.53 -12.51 -17.77
C ALA A 144 29.40 -11.71 -18.75
N MET A 145 30.00 -10.60 -18.29
CA MET A 145 30.91 -9.81 -19.12
C MET A 145 32.19 -10.57 -19.45
N PHE A 146 32.73 -11.33 -18.49
CA PHE A 146 33.89 -12.20 -18.67
C PHE A 146 33.61 -13.28 -19.72
N ARG A 147 32.50 -14.02 -19.59
CA ARG A 147 32.08 -15.06 -20.54
C ARG A 147 31.84 -14.52 -21.94
N LEU A 148 31.19 -13.36 -22.06
CA LEU A 148 31.02 -12.67 -23.34
C LEU A 148 32.38 -12.34 -23.98
N THR A 149 33.29 -11.76 -23.20
CA THR A 149 34.63 -11.39 -23.68
C THR A 149 35.42 -12.62 -24.11
N MET A 150 35.30 -13.72 -23.37
CA MET A 150 35.90 -14.99 -23.72
C MET A 150 35.37 -15.49 -25.06
N ALA A 151 34.05 -15.55 -25.25
CA ALA A 151 33.43 -15.97 -26.52
C ALA A 151 33.89 -15.11 -27.71
N ILE A 152 34.00 -13.79 -27.52
CA ILE A 152 34.53 -12.88 -28.55
C ILE A 152 36.00 -13.19 -28.84
N SER A 153 36.82 -13.43 -27.82
CA SER A 153 38.25 -13.72 -27.98
C SER A 153 38.50 -15.01 -28.76
N TYR A 154 37.71 -16.07 -28.53
CA TYR A 154 37.76 -17.31 -29.30
C TYR A 154 37.29 -17.12 -30.74
N LYS A 155 36.20 -16.35 -30.95
CA LYS A 155 35.74 -16.01 -32.30
C LYS A 155 36.80 -15.23 -33.07
N CYS A 156 37.44 -14.26 -32.43
CA CYS A 156 38.53 -13.48 -33.00
C CYS A 156 39.69 -14.40 -33.39
N GLU A 157 40.16 -15.26 -32.48
CA GLU A 157 41.23 -16.23 -32.74
C GLU A 157 40.92 -17.14 -33.94
N GLU A 158 39.70 -17.65 -34.06
CA GLU A 158 39.32 -18.56 -35.15
C GLU A 158 38.98 -17.86 -36.49
N THR A 159 38.47 -16.62 -36.47
CA THR A 159 37.89 -15.98 -37.67
C THR A 159 38.48 -14.62 -38.02
N GLY A 160 39.30 -14.03 -37.15
CA GLY A 160 39.84 -12.67 -37.29
C GLY A 160 38.78 -11.55 -37.15
N LYS A 161 37.55 -11.85 -36.72
CA LYS A 161 36.45 -10.88 -36.61
C LYS A 161 36.18 -10.49 -35.15
N ASP A 162 35.63 -9.29 -34.96
CA ASP A 162 35.23 -8.74 -33.66
C ASP A 162 36.36 -8.60 -32.62
N CYS A 163 37.63 -8.64 -33.05
CA CYS A 163 38.78 -8.51 -32.15
C CYS A 163 38.77 -7.18 -31.39
N GLU A 164 38.46 -6.06 -32.08
CA GLU A 164 38.32 -4.74 -31.45
C GLU A 164 37.22 -4.70 -30.38
N LEU A 165 36.11 -5.39 -30.65
CA LEU A 165 35.02 -5.52 -29.68
C LEU A 165 35.50 -6.29 -28.44
N GLY A 166 36.25 -7.38 -28.64
CA GLY A 166 36.85 -8.16 -27.56
C GLY A 166 37.79 -7.31 -26.72
N SER A 167 38.68 -6.53 -27.36
CA SER A 167 39.60 -5.61 -26.69
C SER A 167 38.87 -4.51 -25.90
N ALA A 168 37.74 -4.00 -26.42
CA ALA A 168 36.93 -3.02 -25.71
C ALA A 168 36.31 -3.60 -24.43
N TYR A 169 35.77 -4.82 -24.48
CA TYR A 169 35.23 -5.49 -23.29
C TYR A 169 36.33 -5.94 -22.31
N TYR A 170 37.48 -6.40 -22.82
CA TYR A 170 38.65 -6.70 -21.99
C TYR A 170 39.06 -5.51 -21.14
N LYS A 171 39.16 -4.31 -21.73
CA LYS A 171 39.47 -3.07 -20.99
C LYS A 171 38.46 -2.77 -19.89
N LYS A 172 37.17 -3.10 -20.10
CA LYS A 172 36.15 -2.94 -19.06
C LYS A 172 36.35 -3.93 -17.91
N LEU A 173 36.72 -5.18 -18.19
CA LEU A 173 37.02 -6.19 -17.18
C LEU A 173 38.27 -5.83 -16.38
N GLU A 174 39.32 -5.37 -17.05
CA GLU A 174 40.55 -4.90 -16.42
C GLU A 174 40.28 -3.68 -15.52
N ALA A 175 39.44 -2.73 -15.95
CA ALA A 175 39.04 -1.62 -15.10
C ALA A 175 38.23 -2.05 -13.87
N PHE A 176 37.48 -3.16 -13.95
CA PHE A 176 36.70 -3.70 -12.84
C PHE A 176 37.58 -4.48 -11.84
N ASN A 177 38.49 -5.31 -12.35
CA ASN A 177 39.43 -6.09 -11.54
C ASN A 177 40.78 -6.27 -12.29
N PRO A 178 41.74 -5.34 -12.10
CA PRO A 178 42.99 -5.34 -12.87
C PRO A 178 43.92 -6.53 -12.57
N THR A 179 43.77 -7.15 -11.40
CA THR A 179 44.63 -8.24 -10.94
C THR A 179 44.01 -9.62 -11.16
N ASP A 180 42.93 -9.73 -11.93
CA ASP A 180 42.28 -11.00 -12.18
C ASP A 180 43.13 -11.90 -13.10
N PRO A 181 43.69 -13.01 -12.60
CA PRO A 181 44.54 -13.89 -13.42
C PRO A 181 43.76 -14.55 -14.56
N LEU A 182 42.42 -14.60 -14.51
CA LEU A 182 41.59 -15.17 -15.57
C LEU A 182 41.58 -14.31 -16.85
N LEU A 183 42.06 -13.06 -16.78
CA LEU A 183 42.13 -12.15 -17.92
C LEU A 183 43.34 -12.41 -18.83
N GLU A 184 44.42 -12.98 -18.31
CA GLU A 184 45.66 -13.22 -19.07
C GLU A 184 45.45 -14.07 -20.34
N PRO A 185 44.71 -15.20 -20.30
CA PRO A 185 44.43 -15.98 -21.51
C PRO A 185 43.61 -15.22 -22.55
N ILE A 186 42.74 -14.30 -22.12
CA ILE A 186 41.93 -13.47 -23.02
C ILE A 186 42.83 -12.45 -23.72
N ALA A 187 43.69 -11.76 -22.97
CA ALA A 187 44.66 -10.82 -23.50
C ALA A 187 45.55 -11.47 -24.57
N LEU A 188 46.06 -12.68 -24.31
CA LEU A 188 46.92 -13.41 -25.24
C LEU A 188 46.22 -13.73 -26.56
N ARG A 189 44.94 -14.14 -26.53
CA ARG A 189 44.16 -14.42 -27.75
C ARG A 189 43.92 -13.17 -28.58
N LEU A 190 43.62 -12.05 -27.92
CA LEU A 190 43.34 -10.78 -28.60
C LEU A 190 44.62 -10.13 -29.17
N GLN A 191 45.78 -10.35 -28.56
CA GLN A 191 47.07 -9.84 -29.05
C GLN A 191 47.63 -10.59 -30.26
N ARG A 192 47.25 -11.85 -30.50
CA ARG A 192 47.81 -12.67 -31.60
C ARG A 192 47.44 -12.21 -33.01
N LEU A 193 46.55 -11.22 -33.14
CA LEU A 193 45.94 -10.82 -34.42
C LEU A 193 46.05 -9.30 -34.70
N LEU A 194 46.76 -8.56 -33.84
CA LEU A 194 47.12 -7.14 -34.01
C LEU A 194 48.63 -7.03 -34.28
#